data_AF-A0A392RGE9-F1
#
_entry.id   AF-A0A392RGE9-F1
#
_cell.length_a   1.000
_cell.length_b   1.000
_cell.length_c   1.000
_cell.angle_alpha   90.00
_cell.angle_beta   90.00
_cell.angle_gamma   90.00
#
_symmetry.space_group_name_H-M   'P 1'
#
loop_
_entity.id
_entity.type
_entity.pdbx_description
1 polymer ?
#
loop_
_entity_poly.entity_id
_entity_poly.type
_entity_poly.pdbx_seq_one_letter_code
_entity_poly.pdbx_strand_id
1 'polypeptide(L)'
;VNSPLQPWQFILRWVLQYFEVDVSGIVIANRQKMEIAIAWQHPDEGWLSLNTDEASRGHTSAGCDGLLRNSDGHILAVFQETWVGVVRT
;
A
#
# COMPACT_ATOMS: atom_id res chain seq x y z
N VAL A 1 19.21 -9.97 -8.48
CA VAL A 1 19.02 -8.75 -7.67
C VAL A 1 18.35 -9.19 -6.38
N ASN A 2 19.01 -9.03 -5.24
CA ASN A 2 18.55 -9.53 -3.95
C ASN A 2 17.44 -8.61 -3.41
N SER A 3 16.20 -9.07 -3.42
CA SER A 3 15.11 -8.41 -2.70
C SER A 3 15.44 -8.44 -1.19
N PRO A 4 15.30 -7.32 -0.47
CA PRO A 4 15.58 -7.29 0.96
C PRO A 4 14.65 -8.29 1.69
N LEU A 5 15.18 -8.97 2.71
CA LEU A 5 14.43 -10.00 3.44
C LEU A 5 13.16 -9.47 4.13
N GLN A 6 13.10 -8.15 4.39
CA GLN A 6 12.00 -7.50 5.11
C GLN A 6 11.69 -6.09 4.55
N PRO A 7 11.10 -5.98 3.35
CA PRO A 7 10.82 -4.69 2.72
C PRO A 7 9.84 -3.84 3.54
N TRP A 8 8.96 -4.48 4.33
CA TRP A 8 8.02 -3.78 5.22
C TRP A 8 8.71 -2.93 6.29
N GLN A 9 9.91 -3.31 6.75
CA GLN A 9 10.65 -2.50 7.74
C GLN A 9 11.10 -1.16 7.15
N PHE A 10 11.50 -1.15 5.88
CA PHE A 10 11.90 0.07 5.19
C PHE A 10 10.70 1.00 4.97
N ILE A 11 9.57 0.42 4.54
CA ILE A 11 8.31 1.15 4.37
C ILE A 11 7.83 1.72 5.71
N LEU A 12 7.80 0.91 6.77
CA LEU A 12 7.41 1.35 8.10
C LEU A 12 8.31 2.48 8.61
N ARG A 13 9.63 2.38 8.40
CA ARG A 13 10.56 3.45 8.76
C ARG A 13 10.26 4.76 8.03
N TRP A 14 9.95 4.71 6.74
CA TRP A 14 9.57 5.91 5.97
C TRP A 14 8.25 6.52 6.46
N VAL A 15 7.27 5.68 6.79
CA VAL A 15 5.99 6.14 7.36
C VAL A 15 6.22 6.83 8.70
N LEU A 16 7.02 6.26 9.59
CA LEU A 16 7.34 6.86 10.89
C LEU A 16 8.08 8.20 10.73
N GLN A 17 9.03 8.29 9.81
CA GLN A 17 9.74 9.54 9.51
C GLN A 17 8.80 10.63 8.96
N TYR A 18 7.82 10.26 8.12
CA TYR A 18 6.81 11.18 7.63
C TYR A 18 5.98 11.76 8.78
N PHE A 19 5.50 10.92 9.70
CA PHE A 19 4.76 11.38 10.87
C PHE A 19 5.59 12.30 11.78
N GLU A 20 6.88 12.01 11.98
CA GLU A 20 7.76 12.83 12.82
C GLU A 20 8.02 14.23 12.21
N VAL A 21 8.13 14.31 10.88
CA VAL A 21 8.28 15.58 10.14
C VAL A 21 6.96 16.36 10.08
N ASP A 22 5.82 15.68 10.03
CA ASP A 22 4.50 16.33 10.02
C ASP A 22 4.19 17.04 11.36
N VAL A 23 4.58 16.43 12.49
CA VAL A 23 4.33 16.98 13.83
C VAL A 23 5.30 18.12 14.19
N SER A 24 6.51 18.15 13.62
CA SER A 24 7.52 19.19 13.89
C SER A 24 7.34 20.50 13.08
N GLY A 25 6.42 20.52 12.10
CA GLY A 25 6.21 21.66 11.20
C GLY A 25 5.15 22.70 11.61
N ILE A 26 4.57 22.60 12.82
CA ILE A 26 3.44 23.45 13.26
C ILE A 26 3.89 24.87 13.71
N VAL A 27 5.19 25.18 13.72
CA VAL A 27 5.67 26.54 14.02
C VAL A 27 5.92 27.34 12.74
N ILE A 28 4.88 28.07 12.31
CA ILE A 28 4.94 29.42 11.72
C ILE A 28 5.82 29.59 10.47
N ALA A 29 5.30 29.25 9.30
CA ALA A 29 5.52 30.03 8.08
C ALA A 29 4.40 29.73 7.09
N ASN A 30 4.02 30.73 6.30
CA ASN A 30 2.98 30.72 5.28
C ASN A 30 3.16 29.58 4.25
N ARG A 31 2.74 28.35 4.59
CA ARG A 31 2.90 27.16 3.76
C ARG A 31 1.83 27.21 2.67
N GLN A 32 2.19 27.59 1.46
CA GLN A 32 1.33 27.40 0.30
C GLN A 32 1.08 25.89 0.15
N LYS A 33 -0.13 25.45 0.51
CA LYS A 33 -0.58 24.07 0.28
C LYS A 33 -0.82 23.91 -1.22
N MET A 34 0.00 23.09 -1.87
CA MET A 34 -0.17 22.73 -3.28
C MET A 34 -0.76 21.33 -3.36
N GLU A 35 -1.89 21.19 -4.04
CA GLU A 35 -2.42 19.87 -4.41
C GLU A 35 -1.79 19.46 -5.74
N ILE A 36 -1.18 18.28 -5.78
CA ILE A 36 -0.66 17.68 -7.01
C ILE A 36 -1.40 16.37 -7.25
N ALA A 37 -1.84 16.17 -8.49
CA ALA A 37 -2.37 14.88 -8.91
C ALA A 37 -1.19 13.91 -9.07
N ILE A 38 -1.07 12.96 -8.15
CA ILE A 38 -0.10 11.87 -8.26
C ILE A 38 -0.82 10.70 -8.93
N ALA A 39 -0.43 10.41 -10.17
CA ALA A 39 -0.88 9.23 -10.89
C ALA A 39 0.29 8.27 -11.06
N TRP A 40 0.05 6.99 -10.84
CA TRP A 40 0.99 5.95 -11.25
C TRP A 40 1.00 5.87 -12.78
N GLN A 41 2.15 6.15 -13.38
CA GLN A 41 2.39 5.88 -14.80
C GLN A 41 2.80 4.41 -14.92
N HIS A 42 2.02 3.60 -15.62
CA HIS A 42 2.39 2.21 -15.87
C HIS A 42 3.51 2.15 -16.93
N PRO A 43 4.36 1.11 -16.92
CA PRO A 43 5.32 0.85 -18.00
C PRO A 43 4.62 0.64 -19.36
N ASP A 44 5.33 0.87 -20.46
CA ASP A 44 4.75 0.78 -21.81
C ASP A 44 4.26 -0.64 -22.18
N GLU A 45 4.97 -1.70 -21.78
CA GLU A 45 4.61 -3.09 -22.09
C GLU A 45 4.96 -4.08 -20.96
N GLY A 46 4.26 -5.21 -20.92
CA GLY A 46 4.59 -6.35 -20.06
C GLY A 46 4.28 -6.19 -18.57
N TRP A 47 3.56 -5.14 -18.18
CA TRP A 47 3.17 -4.92 -16.79
C TRP A 47 1.91 -5.70 -16.42
N LEU A 48 1.80 -6.02 -15.13
CA LEU A 48 0.59 -6.59 -14.54
C LEU A 48 0.07 -5.65 -13.47
N SER A 49 -1.25 -5.45 -13.44
CA SER A 49 -1.91 -4.72 -12.36
C SER A 49 -2.24 -5.71 -11.24
N LEU A 50 -1.85 -5.39 -10.01
CA LEU A 50 -2.25 -6.11 -8.81
C LEU A 50 -3.13 -5.18 -7.96
N ASN A 51 -4.41 -5.53 -7.83
CA ASN A 51 -5.30 -4.85 -6.90
C ASN A 51 -5.55 -5.78 -5.73
N THR A 52 -5.35 -5.30 -4.51
CA THR A 52 -5.63 -6.05 -3.28
C THR A 52 -6.57 -5.24 -2.40
N ASP A 53 -7.58 -5.88 -1.83
CA ASP A 53 -8.37 -5.31 -0.73
C ASP A 53 -8.12 -6.12 0.55
N GLU A 54 -8.25 -5.46 1.69
CA GLU A 54 -8.15 -6.09 3.00
C GLU A 54 -9.45 -5.86 3.78
N ALA A 55 -9.99 -6.95 4.30
CA ALA A 55 -11.16 -6.92 5.17
C ALA A 55 -10.79 -7.44 6.55
N SER A 56 -10.95 -6.62 7.59
CA SER A 56 -10.81 -7.05 8.98
C SER A 56 -12.13 -6.94 9.73
N ARG A 57 -12.40 -7.91 10.61
CA ARG A 57 -13.56 -7.89 11.50
C ARG A 57 -13.08 -8.15 12.93
N GLY A 58 -12.86 -7.06 13.66
CA GLY A 58 -12.30 -7.08 15.01
C GLY A 58 -10.92 -7.73 15.08
N HIS A 59 -10.56 -8.25 16.25
CA HIS A 59 -9.28 -8.93 16.48
C HIS A 59 -9.30 -10.43 16.17
N THR A 60 -10.36 -10.95 15.54
CA THR A 60 -10.61 -12.40 15.43
C THR A 60 -10.61 -12.92 14.00
N SER A 61 -10.72 -12.03 13.02
CA SER A 61 -10.71 -12.42 11.61
C SER A 61 -10.19 -11.29 10.74
N ALA A 62 -9.32 -11.66 9.80
CA ALA A 62 -8.86 -10.80 8.72
C ALA A 62 -8.80 -11.63 7.44
N GLY A 63 -9.10 -11.00 6.32
CA GLY A 63 -8.96 -11.59 5.00
C GLY A 63 -8.36 -10.57 4.06
N CYS A 64 -7.69 -11.07 3.04
CA CYS A 64 -7.31 -10.26 1.90
C CYS A 64 -7.89 -10.91 0.65
N ASP A 65 -8.29 -10.06 -0.28
CA ASP A 65 -8.58 -10.47 -1.64
C ASP A 65 -7.67 -9.74 -2.61
N GLY A 66 -7.71 -10.20 -3.84
CA GLY A 66 -7.21 -9.38 -4.92
C GLY A 66 -7.33 -10.04 -6.26
N LEU A 67 -6.94 -9.27 -7.27
CA LEU A 67 -6.99 -9.69 -8.65
C LEU A 67 -5.76 -9.20 -9.39
N LEU A 68 -5.34 -10.00 -10.36
CA LEU A 68 -4.25 -9.70 -11.27
C LEU A 68 -4.82 -9.39 -12.65
N ARG A 69 -4.39 -8.29 -13.29
CA ARG A 69 -4.77 -7.93 -14.66
C ARG A 69 -3.55 -7.82 -15.57
N ASN A 70 -3.74 -8.11 -16.85
CA ASN A 70 -2.76 -7.78 -17.88
C ASN A 70 -2.83 -6.29 -18.25
N SER A 71 -1.94 -5.85 -19.15
CA SER A 71 -1.88 -4.46 -19.63
C SER A 71 -3.14 -3.96 -20.32
N ASP A 72 -3.97 -4.86 -20.86
CA ASP A 72 -5.26 -4.54 -21.51
C ASP A 72 -6.40 -4.43 -20.48
N GLY A 73 -6.12 -4.68 -19.20
CA GLY A 73 -7.12 -4.72 -18.13
C GLY A 73 -7.87 -6.04 -18.02
N HIS A 74 -7.50 -7.09 -18.76
CA HIS A 74 -8.09 -8.42 -18.64
C HIS A 74 -7.65 -9.09 -17.34
N ILE A 75 -8.62 -9.70 -16.63
CA ILE A 75 -8.34 -10.45 -15.39
C ILE A 75 -7.62 -11.75 -15.76
N LEU A 76 -6.44 -11.95 -15.17
CA LEU A 76 -5.66 -13.18 -15.29
C LEU A 76 -5.92 -14.14 -14.12
N ALA A 77 -6.11 -13.59 -12.91
CA ALA A 77 -6.33 -14.38 -11.71
C ALA A 77 -7.09 -13.57 -10.65
N VAL A 78 -7.77 -14.29 -9.76
CA VAL A 78 -8.39 -13.78 -8.53
C VAL A 78 -7.90 -14.65 -7.38
N PHE A 79 -7.57 -14.04 -6.25
CA PHE A 79 -7.12 -14.73 -5.05
C PHE A 79 -7.85 -14.19 -3.82
N GLN A 80 -8.02 -15.08 -2.84
CA GLN A 80 -8.64 -14.77 -1.56
C GLN A 80 -7.96 -15.61 -0.49
N GLU A 81 -7.70 -15.01 0.67
CA GLU A 81 -7.16 -15.68 1.84
C GLU A 81 -7.91 -15.19 3.07
N THR A 82 -8.17 -16.07 4.04
CA THR A 82 -8.88 -15.71 5.27
C THR A 82 -8.24 -16.36 6.47
N TRP A 83 -7.87 -15.53 7.43
CA TRP A 83 -7.30 -15.93 8.71
C TRP A 83 -8.36 -15.84 9.79
N VAL A 84 -8.56 -16.93 10.52
CA VAL A 84 -9.43 -16.99 11.71
C VAL A 84 -8.56 -17.30 12.92
N GLY A 85 -8.51 -16.37 13.88
CA GLY A 85 -7.62 -16.44 15.04
C GLY A 85 -7.39 -15.06 15.64
N VAL A 86 -6.56 -14.96 16.68
CA VAL A 86 -6.16 -13.64 17.20
C VAL A 86 -5.33 -12.92 16.15
N VAL A 87 -5.94 -11.98 15.45
CA VAL A 87 -5.29 -11.10 14.49
C VAL A 87 -4.64 -9.97 15.28
N ARG A 88 -3.31 -9.94 15.28
CA ARG A 88 -2.52 -8.81 15.77
C ARG A 88 -2.16 -7.93 14.58
N THR A 89 -2.94 -6.88 14.38
CA THR A 89 -2.63 -5.75 13.52
C THR A 89 -1.68 -4.80 14.22
#